data_AF-A0AAV7DK29-F1
#
_entry.id   AF-A0AAV7DK29-F1
#
_cell.length_a   1.000
_cell.length_b   1.000
_cell.length_c   1.000
_cell.angle_alpha   90.00
_cell.angle_beta   90.00
_cell.angle_gamma   90.00
#
_symmetry.space_group_name_H-M   'P 1'
#
loop_
_entity.id
_entity.type
_entity.pdbx_description
1 polymer ?
#
loop_
_entity_poly.entity_id
_entity_poly.type
_entity_poly.pdbx_seq_one_letter_code
_entity_poly.pdbx_strand_id
1 'polypeptide(L)'
;MSFAPPGHTPIPLHQDQNLSNFHADTAALHLQGFLYQAEKCRKNCGFYGNPAWHGYCSRCWIQQRQQAQPLTDGFRHHTGKLHIKPDVTEASQLLNRRDAFQSVTNYNVNSEQSTASLYQAGSVLHFSRPCLLSLARGDFSEFLKALRCLEAQPLLTRCNNFIQRMQEDETISVDKKAEEVQSFYQQITLYYPDHMSEERDRLLDNIEKLVMTRIYKSVFCLHSSQDEQKDLFLHKRIKSLSWVTPRMLQLPLAEGSQEEKNGISCSVTALIEMDSKRAPQDKLSCVSKACNYLYKSIQSCKMEPATADDLLSCLIYSTLKANPPRLWSNLEYITRFCNPKRLMAGECGYYFTNLVSIQYI
;
A
#
# COMPACT_ATOMS: atom_id res chain seq x y z
N MET A 1 -75.40 27.03 5.05
CA MET A 1 -74.08 27.69 4.92
C MET A 1 -73.08 26.56 4.70
N SER A 2 -72.87 26.07 3.47
CA SER A 2 -71.86 26.55 2.51
C SER A 2 -70.52 26.75 3.24
N PHE A 3 -69.45 26.02 2.95
CA PHE A 3 -68.60 26.25 1.78
C PHE A 3 -67.66 25.07 1.48
N ALA A 4 -67.44 24.86 0.19
CA ALA A 4 -66.34 24.12 -0.43
C ALA A 4 -65.04 24.99 -0.46
N PRO A 5 -63.88 24.44 -0.87
CA PRO A 5 -62.54 24.96 -0.51
C PRO A 5 -61.93 25.90 -1.57
N PRO A 6 -60.83 26.63 -1.25
CA PRO A 6 -59.87 27.14 -2.23
C PRO A 6 -58.53 26.35 -2.12
N GLY A 7 -57.69 26.21 -3.14
CA GLY A 7 -57.35 27.17 -4.20
C GLY A 7 -55.86 27.52 -4.06
N HIS A 8 -55.11 27.36 -5.15
CA HIS A 8 -53.65 27.38 -5.27
C HIS A 8 -52.92 28.73 -5.04
N THR A 9 -51.67 28.63 -4.53
CA THR A 9 -50.43 29.45 -4.78
C THR A 9 -50.31 30.88 -4.22
N PRO A 10 -49.11 31.51 -4.08
CA PRO A 10 -47.71 31.02 -4.06
C PRO A 10 -46.86 31.51 -2.84
N ILE A 11 -45.69 30.91 -2.62
CA ILE A 11 -44.68 31.29 -1.59
C ILE A 11 -43.75 32.39 -2.13
N PRO A 12 -43.50 33.50 -1.40
CA PRO A 12 -42.43 34.44 -1.72
C PRO A 12 -41.10 34.11 -1.01
N LEU A 13 -40.01 34.41 -1.71
CA LEU A 13 -38.61 34.27 -1.32
C LEU A 13 -38.09 35.45 -0.48
N HIS A 14 -37.18 35.10 0.44
CA HIS A 14 -36.11 35.88 1.09
C HIS A 14 -36.46 37.03 2.06
N GLN A 15 -36.02 36.90 3.32
CA GLN A 15 -34.92 37.71 3.85
C GLN A 15 -34.33 37.13 5.14
N ASP A 16 -33.02 37.33 5.26
CA ASP A 16 -32.09 36.87 6.28
C ASP A 16 -32.44 37.29 7.71
N GLN A 17 -32.19 36.40 8.67
CA GLN A 17 -31.63 36.70 10.01
C GLN A 17 -31.52 35.40 10.83
N ASN A 18 -30.28 34.94 11.04
CA ASN A 18 -29.80 34.43 12.33
C ASN A 18 -28.33 33.97 12.19
N LEU A 19 -27.41 34.94 12.29
CA LEU A 19 -26.01 34.71 12.60
C LEU A 19 -25.82 34.97 14.10
N SER A 20 -25.77 33.89 14.89
CA SER A 20 -25.15 33.91 16.21
C SER A 20 -24.98 32.46 16.67
N ASN A 21 -23.84 31.85 16.31
CA ASN A 21 -23.13 30.80 17.07
C ASN A 21 -21.98 30.22 16.25
N PHE A 22 -20.95 31.02 15.98
CA PHE A 22 -19.65 30.50 15.53
C PHE A 22 -18.52 31.05 16.37
N HIS A 23 -17.62 30.15 16.77
CA HIS A 23 -16.43 30.38 17.59
C HIS A 23 -15.51 31.45 16.98
N ALA A 24 -14.82 32.18 17.86
CA ALA A 24 -13.95 33.32 17.56
C ALA A 24 -12.81 33.04 16.55
N ASP A 25 -12.45 31.77 16.32
CA ASP A 25 -11.38 31.38 15.39
C ASP A 25 -11.78 31.45 13.91
N THR A 26 -13.08 31.54 13.61
CA THR A 26 -13.58 31.64 12.22
C THR A 26 -13.52 33.08 11.68
N ALA A 27 -13.44 34.08 12.55
CA ALA A 27 -13.38 35.49 12.16
C ALA A 27 -12.01 35.88 11.59
N ALA A 28 -10.94 35.18 11.96
CA ALA A 28 -9.58 35.44 11.50
C ALA A 28 -9.32 35.02 10.04
N LEU A 29 -10.11 34.08 9.50
CA LEU A 29 -9.99 33.62 8.10
C LEU A 29 -10.76 34.50 7.09
N HIS A 30 -11.61 35.41 7.58
CA HIS A 30 -12.43 36.29 6.73
C HIS A 30 -11.61 37.42 6.07
N LEU A 31 -10.43 37.76 6.63
CA LEU A 31 -9.58 38.86 6.17
C LEU A 31 -8.48 38.45 5.17
N GLN A 32 -8.40 37.18 4.77
CA GLN A 32 -7.35 36.68 3.85
C GLN A 32 -7.85 36.08 2.53
N GLY A 33 -9.14 36.24 2.18
CA GLY A 33 -9.60 36.02 0.80
C GLY A 33 -9.54 34.58 0.26
N PHE A 34 -9.44 33.57 1.12
CA PHE A 34 -9.37 32.14 0.74
C PHE A 34 -10.60 31.34 1.19
N LEU A 35 -11.80 31.82 0.88
CA LEU A 35 -13.01 30.98 0.92
C LEU A 35 -13.50 30.75 -0.51
N TYR A 36 -13.26 29.53 -1.00
CA TYR A 36 -13.86 29.01 -2.22
C TYR A 36 -15.39 29.00 -2.06
N GLN A 37 -16.07 29.98 -2.68
CA GLN A 37 -17.52 29.92 -2.81
C GLN A 37 -17.85 28.79 -3.79
N ALA A 38 -18.49 27.74 -3.28
CA ALA A 38 -18.93 26.63 -4.12
C ALA A 38 -20.04 27.12 -5.07
N GLU A 39 -19.68 27.44 -6.31
CA GLU A 39 -20.63 27.81 -7.34
C GLU A 39 -21.34 26.57 -7.89
N LYS A 40 -22.64 26.70 -8.19
CA LYS A 40 -23.42 25.62 -8.79
C LYS A 40 -22.85 25.29 -10.17
N CYS A 41 -22.92 24.02 -10.54
CA CYS A 41 -22.50 23.53 -11.85
C CYS A 41 -23.13 24.37 -12.95
N ARG A 42 -22.34 24.71 -13.97
CA ARG A 42 -22.75 25.54 -15.10
C ARG A 42 -23.93 24.99 -15.91
N LYS A 43 -24.20 23.68 -15.86
CA LYS A 43 -25.43 23.05 -16.43
C LYS A 43 -26.64 23.07 -15.47
N ASN A 44 -26.50 23.70 -14.30
CA ASN A 44 -27.48 23.80 -13.24
C ASN A 44 -28.13 22.45 -12.85
N CYS A 45 -27.33 21.39 -12.87
CA CYS A 45 -27.77 20.01 -12.64
C CYS A 45 -27.95 19.63 -11.16
N GLY A 46 -27.95 20.61 -10.24
CA GLY A 46 -28.06 20.39 -8.79
C GLY A 46 -26.75 20.03 -8.07
N PHE A 47 -25.64 19.89 -8.79
CA PHE A 47 -24.31 19.65 -8.23
C PHE A 47 -23.43 20.91 -8.30
N TYR A 48 -22.33 20.98 -7.54
CA TYR A 48 -21.39 22.10 -7.56
C TYR A 48 -20.30 21.91 -8.63
N GLY A 49 -19.93 23.01 -9.28
CA GLY A 49 -18.87 23.06 -10.27
C GLY A 49 -17.54 23.48 -9.67
N ASN A 50 -16.46 23.36 -10.45
CA ASN A 50 -15.19 23.97 -10.09
C ASN A 50 -14.49 24.66 -11.25
N PRO A 51 -13.60 25.64 -10.99
CA PRO A 51 -12.87 26.36 -12.03
C PRO A 51 -11.99 25.45 -12.89
N ALA A 52 -11.40 24.40 -12.32
CA ALA A 52 -10.58 23.42 -13.06
C ALA A 52 -11.37 22.69 -14.16
N TRP A 53 -12.69 22.56 -13.98
CA TRP A 53 -13.62 22.01 -14.97
C TRP A 53 -14.53 23.09 -15.54
N HIS A 54 -14.05 24.33 -15.66
CA HIS A 54 -14.77 25.45 -16.30
C HIS A 54 -16.17 25.72 -15.72
N GLY A 55 -16.33 25.46 -14.42
CA GLY A 55 -17.59 25.59 -13.69
C GLY A 55 -18.53 24.38 -13.82
N TYR A 56 -18.13 23.28 -14.47
CA TYR A 56 -18.94 22.05 -14.55
C TYR A 56 -18.69 21.12 -13.37
N CYS A 57 -19.71 20.35 -12.98
CA CYS A 57 -19.52 19.18 -12.12
C CYS A 57 -18.89 18.04 -12.92
N SER A 58 -18.32 17.06 -12.22
CA SER A 58 -17.66 15.89 -12.83
C SER A 58 -18.52 15.19 -13.89
N ARG A 59 -19.82 15.02 -13.62
CA ARG A 59 -20.76 14.36 -14.55
C ARG A 59 -20.98 15.19 -15.83
N CYS A 60 -21.23 16.50 -15.69
CA CYS A 60 -21.47 17.37 -16.83
C CYS A 60 -20.19 17.60 -17.66
N TRP A 61 -19.02 17.61 -17.02
CA TRP A 61 -17.72 17.73 -17.67
C TRP A 61 -17.43 16.52 -18.57
N ILE A 62 -17.67 15.30 -18.08
CA ILE A 62 -17.51 14.05 -18.87
C ILE A 62 -18.45 14.05 -20.07
N GLN A 63 -19.71 14.43 -19.85
CA GLN A 63 -20.72 14.44 -20.90
C GLN A 63 -20.43 15.49 -21.99
N GLN A 64 -19.78 16.59 -21.64
CA GLN A 64 -19.35 17.62 -22.59
C GLN A 64 -18.10 17.19 -23.39
N ARG A 65 -17.14 16.49 -22.76
CA ARG A 65 -16.00 15.89 -23.47
C ARG A 65 -16.43 14.85 -24.49
N GLN A 66 -17.50 14.10 -24.22
CA GLN A 66 -18.04 13.12 -25.17
C GLN A 66 -18.74 13.76 -26.37
N GLN A 67 -19.18 15.01 -26.27
CA GLN A 67 -19.82 15.76 -27.35
C GLN A 67 -18.83 16.61 -28.18
N ALA A 68 -17.60 16.83 -27.68
CA ALA A 68 -16.52 17.38 -28.46
C ALA A 68 -15.95 16.29 -29.39
N GLN A 69 -15.85 16.57 -30.69
CA GLN A 69 -15.49 15.61 -31.72
C GLN A 69 -14.18 14.86 -31.44
N PRO A 70 -14.07 13.58 -31.88
CA PRO A 70 -12.89 12.75 -31.66
C PRO A 70 -11.78 13.06 -32.67
N LEU A 71 -10.54 13.17 -32.22
CA LEU A 71 -9.38 12.92 -33.07
C LEU A 71 -9.09 11.41 -32.99
N THR A 72 -9.32 10.73 -34.13
CA THR A 72 -8.78 9.44 -34.64
C THR A 72 -7.86 8.66 -33.69
N ASP A 73 -7.90 7.34 -33.51
CA ASP A 73 -8.35 6.20 -34.30
C ASP A 73 -8.38 4.97 -33.34
N GLY A 74 -9.18 3.95 -33.65
CA GLY A 74 -9.05 2.63 -33.05
C GLY A 74 -10.12 2.22 -32.02
N PHE A 75 -10.86 1.17 -32.40
CA PHE A 75 -11.69 0.26 -31.59
C PHE A 75 -13.17 0.62 -31.38
N ARG A 76 -13.98 0.07 -32.30
CA ARG A 76 -15.42 -0.14 -32.18
C ARG A 76 -15.77 -1.05 -31.01
N HIS A 77 -16.86 -0.69 -30.35
CA HIS A 77 -17.58 -1.43 -29.31
C HIS A 77 -18.01 -2.83 -29.73
N HIS A 78 -17.82 -3.81 -28.83
CA HIS A 78 -18.69 -4.97 -28.72
C HIS A 78 -19.66 -4.72 -27.56
N THR A 79 -20.91 -4.42 -27.90
CA THR A 79 -22.03 -4.41 -26.96
C THR A 79 -22.54 -5.84 -26.76
N GLY A 80 -22.31 -6.42 -25.58
CA GLY A 80 -22.88 -7.71 -25.17
C GLY A 80 -23.66 -7.54 -23.88
N LYS A 81 -24.97 -7.80 -23.94
CA LYS A 81 -25.93 -7.75 -22.82
C LYS A 81 -25.49 -8.66 -21.67
N LEU A 82 -25.34 -8.10 -20.47
CA LEU A 82 -25.16 -8.88 -19.23
C LEU A 82 -26.50 -9.48 -18.79
N HIS A 83 -26.64 -10.80 -18.94
CA HIS A 83 -27.60 -11.58 -18.16
C HIS A 83 -26.97 -11.91 -16.81
N ILE A 84 -27.58 -11.42 -15.73
CA ILE A 84 -27.24 -11.80 -14.36
C ILE A 84 -28.02 -13.07 -14.05
N LYS A 85 -27.33 -14.18 -13.78
CA LYS A 85 -27.86 -15.28 -12.97
C LYS A 85 -27.22 -15.20 -11.58
N PRO A 86 -27.98 -15.43 -10.50
CA PRO A 86 -27.41 -15.50 -9.16
C PRO A 86 -26.85 -16.92 -8.97
N ASP A 87 -25.55 -17.05 -8.78
CA ASP A 87 -24.96 -18.32 -8.35
C ASP A 87 -24.49 -18.18 -6.90
N VAL A 88 -25.29 -18.75 -6.00
CA VAL A 88 -25.05 -18.83 -4.56
C VAL A 88 -24.36 -20.15 -4.31
N THR A 89 -23.12 -20.32 -4.76
CA THR A 89 -22.41 -21.61 -4.52
C THR A 89 -20.87 -21.57 -4.49
N GLU A 90 -20.22 -20.41 -4.35
CA GLU A 90 -18.74 -20.32 -4.27
C GLU A 90 -18.18 -19.93 -2.88
N ALA A 91 -19.02 -19.75 -1.87
CA ALA A 91 -18.56 -19.40 -0.52
C ALA A 91 -17.86 -20.55 0.22
N SER A 92 -17.96 -21.79 -0.28
CA SER A 92 -17.48 -22.99 0.42
C SER A 92 -16.12 -23.51 -0.06
N GLN A 93 -15.52 -22.90 -1.09
CA GLN A 93 -14.27 -23.41 -1.71
C GLN A 93 -13.05 -22.48 -1.55
N LEU A 94 -13.21 -21.29 -0.95
CA LEU A 94 -12.14 -20.28 -0.84
C LEU A 94 -11.23 -20.43 0.39
N LEU A 95 -11.48 -21.41 1.27
CA LEU A 95 -10.65 -21.66 2.47
C LEU A 95 -9.35 -22.45 2.18
N ASN A 96 -9.07 -22.83 0.93
CA ASN A 96 -7.94 -23.69 0.56
C ASN A 96 -7.04 -23.10 -0.54
N ARG A 97 -6.57 -21.85 -0.40
CA ARG A 97 -5.46 -21.34 -1.26
C ARG A 97 -4.26 -20.95 -0.41
N ARG A 98 -3.33 -21.91 -0.32
CA ARG A 98 -1.91 -21.79 0.09
C ARG A 98 -1.07 -20.89 -0.84
N ASP A 99 -1.71 -20.19 -1.78
CA ASP A 99 -1.08 -19.61 -2.96
C ASP A 99 -0.18 -18.41 -2.65
N ALA A 100 -0.49 -17.62 -1.60
CA ALA A 100 0.36 -16.49 -1.22
C ALA A 100 1.75 -16.94 -0.72
N PHE A 101 1.83 -18.11 -0.09
CA PHE A 101 3.09 -18.71 0.36
C PHE A 101 3.76 -19.54 -0.75
N GLN A 102 2.96 -20.18 -1.62
CA GLN A 102 3.49 -20.90 -2.78
C GLN A 102 4.17 -20.00 -3.81
N SER A 103 3.73 -18.75 -3.98
CA SER A 103 4.43 -17.79 -4.84
C SER A 103 5.86 -17.53 -4.35
N VAL A 104 6.04 -17.34 -3.03
CA VAL A 104 7.36 -17.09 -2.42
C VAL A 104 8.26 -18.34 -2.49
N THR A 105 7.68 -19.55 -2.36
CA THR A 105 8.45 -20.79 -2.56
C THR A 105 8.76 -21.07 -4.04
N ASN A 106 7.85 -20.75 -4.97
CA ASN A 106 8.03 -21.02 -6.40
C ASN A 106 9.09 -20.11 -7.05
N TYR A 107 9.28 -18.88 -6.56
CA TYR A 107 10.39 -18.03 -6.98
C TYR A 107 11.77 -18.64 -6.66
N ASN A 108 11.88 -19.44 -5.60
CA ASN A 108 13.13 -20.09 -5.23
C ASN A 108 13.29 -21.49 -5.87
N VAL A 109 12.19 -22.26 -5.98
CA VAL A 109 12.23 -23.64 -6.55
C VAL A 109 12.53 -23.66 -8.06
N ASN A 110 12.15 -22.62 -8.81
CA ASN A 110 12.52 -22.52 -10.24
C ASN A 110 13.94 -21.95 -10.48
N SER A 111 14.57 -21.35 -9.46
CA SER A 111 15.94 -20.79 -9.53
C SER A 111 17.02 -21.86 -9.37
N GLU A 112 16.75 -22.94 -8.63
CA GLU A 112 17.74 -23.99 -8.37
C GLU A 112 17.97 -24.94 -9.56
N GLN A 113 17.05 -25.03 -10.53
CA GLN A 113 17.16 -25.97 -11.65
C GLN A 113 17.70 -25.36 -12.97
N SER A 114 17.85 -24.03 -13.07
CA SER A 114 18.36 -23.36 -14.29
C SER A 114 19.68 -22.61 -14.14
N THR A 115 20.32 -22.64 -12.96
CA THR A 115 21.55 -21.87 -12.70
C THR A 115 22.85 -22.58 -13.12
N ALA A 116 22.80 -23.84 -13.55
CA ALA A 116 24.02 -24.58 -13.94
C ALA A 116 24.55 -24.23 -15.34
N SER A 117 23.73 -23.65 -16.24
CA SER A 117 24.05 -23.54 -17.67
C SER A 117 24.25 -22.12 -18.22
N LEU A 118 24.28 -21.09 -17.35
CA LEU A 118 24.48 -19.69 -17.77
C LEU A 118 25.69 -19.00 -17.12
N TYR A 119 26.68 -19.77 -16.63
CA TYR A 119 27.98 -19.22 -16.21
C TYR A 119 28.79 -18.75 -17.42
N GLN A 120 28.34 -17.66 -18.04
CA GLN A 120 29.20 -16.82 -18.85
C GLN A 120 30.01 -15.96 -17.89
N ALA A 121 31.32 -16.15 -17.91
CA ALA A 121 32.32 -15.53 -17.05
C ALA A 121 32.13 -14.00 -16.92
N GLY A 122 31.35 -13.58 -15.94
CA GLY A 122 31.23 -12.19 -15.50
C GLY A 122 32.16 -11.98 -14.33
N SER A 123 33.05 -10.99 -14.46
CA SER A 123 34.05 -10.57 -13.49
C SER A 123 33.52 -10.53 -12.05
N VAL A 124 34.00 -11.46 -11.21
CA VAL A 124 33.74 -11.44 -9.77
C VAL A 124 34.41 -10.20 -9.21
N LEU A 125 33.61 -9.23 -8.76
CA LEU A 125 34.12 -8.04 -8.10
C LEU A 125 34.75 -8.45 -6.77
N HIS A 126 36.07 -8.34 -6.67
CA HIS A 126 36.79 -8.66 -5.45
C HIS A 126 36.90 -7.40 -4.59
N PHE A 127 36.13 -7.33 -3.52
CA PHE A 127 36.20 -6.23 -2.56
C PHE A 127 37.17 -6.56 -1.44
N SER A 128 37.87 -5.54 -0.93
CA SER A 128 38.68 -5.69 0.27
C SER A 128 37.80 -5.94 1.49
N ARG A 129 38.25 -6.75 2.46
CA ARG A 129 37.52 -6.97 3.72
C ARG A 129 37.17 -5.65 4.45
N PRO A 130 38.06 -4.64 4.53
CA PRO A 130 37.72 -3.33 5.09
C PRO A 130 36.57 -2.63 4.34
N CYS A 131 36.54 -2.71 3.00
CA CYS A 131 35.45 -2.15 2.20
C CYS A 131 34.12 -2.85 2.50
N LEU A 132 34.11 -4.20 2.55
CA LEU A 132 32.92 -4.98 2.86
C LEU A 132 32.34 -4.64 4.23
N LEU A 133 33.21 -4.46 5.23
CA LEU A 133 32.82 -4.01 6.57
C LEU A 133 32.27 -2.57 6.55
N SER A 134 32.91 -1.67 5.81
CA SER A 134 32.45 -0.27 5.71
C SER A 134 31.08 -0.15 5.05
N LEU A 135 30.75 -1.03 4.09
CA LEU A 135 29.45 -1.06 3.43
C LEU A 135 28.33 -1.64 4.30
N ALA A 136 28.69 -2.46 5.28
CA ALA A 136 27.75 -3.10 6.20
C ALA A 136 27.60 -2.39 7.56
N ARG A 137 28.45 -1.41 7.83
CA ARG A 137 28.45 -0.65 9.09
C ARG A 137 27.59 0.60 9.00
N GLY A 138 26.91 0.89 10.10
CA GLY A 138 26.20 2.14 10.28
C GLY A 138 24.80 2.19 9.72
N ASP A 139 24.22 3.39 9.78
CA ASP A 139 22.93 3.69 9.19
C ASP A 139 23.05 3.89 7.67
N PHE A 140 21.91 3.92 6.96
CA PHE A 140 21.86 4.08 5.51
C PHE A 140 22.66 5.29 4.98
N SER A 141 22.77 6.38 5.74
CA SER A 141 23.59 7.53 5.38
C SER A 141 25.09 7.22 5.34
N GLU A 142 25.57 6.41 6.27
CA GLU A 142 26.97 5.96 6.33
C GLU A 142 27.26 4.98 5.18
N PHE A 143 26.32 4.08 4.90
CA PHE A 143 26.38 3.24 3.70
C PHE A 143 26.52 4.07 2.41
N LEU A 144 25.72 5.13 2.23
CA LEU A 144 25.83 5.99 1.04
C LEU A 144 27.17 6.74 0.97
N LYS A 145 27.82 7.01 2.10
CA LYS A 145 29.18 7.57 2.12
C LYS A 145 30.20 6.49 1.73
N ALA A 146 30.10 5.29 2.30
CA ALA A 146 30.98 4.16 1.98
C ALA A 146 30.87 3.74 0.51
N LEU A 147 29.66 3.76 -0.06
CA LEU A 147 29.40 3.42 -1.47
C LEU A 147 30.04 4.42 -2.45
N ARG A 148 30.38 5.64 -1.99
CA ARG A 148 31.09 6.65 -2.81
C ARG A 148 32.60 6.48 -2.81
N CYS A 149 33.17 5.60 -1.98
CA CYS A 149 34.60 5.30 -1.98
C CYS A 149 35.03 4.62 -3.29
N LEU A 150 36.29 4.84 -3.70
CA LEU A 150 36.87 4.29 -4.94
C LEU A 150 36.71 2.77 -5.06
N GLU A 151 36.93 2.03 -3.96
CA GLU A 151 36.80 0.56 -3.94
C GLU A 151 35.35 0.07 -4.15
N ALA A 152 34.35 0.88 -3.79
CA ALA A 152 32.93 0.54 -3.90
C ALA A 152 32.28 1.05 -5.20
N GLN A 153 33.00 1.81 -6.04
CA GLN A 153 32.49 2.32 -7.32
C GLN A 153 31.96 1.22 -8.26
N PRO A 154 32.59 0.04 -8.39
CA PRO A 154 32.05 -1.03 -9.24
C PRO A 154 30.65 -1.49 -8.80
N LEU A 155 30.41 -1.56 -7.48
CA LEU A 155 29.10 -1.89 -6.92
C LEU A 155 28.07 -0.80 -7.22
N LEU A 156 28.44 0.47 -7.03
CA LEU A 156 27.56 1.60 -7.33
C LEU A 156 27.18 1.65 -8.81
N THR A 157 28.14 1.48 -9.72
CA THR A 157 27.89 1.43 -11.17
C THR A 157 26.96 0.27 -11.52
N ARG A 158 27.18 -0.91 -10.94
CA ARG A 158 26.29 -2.07 -11.13
C ARG A 158 24.86 -1.77 -10.66
N CYS A 159 24.70 -1.14 -9.49
CA CYS A 159 23.38 -0.72 -8.99
C CYS A 159 22.71 0.30 -9.91
N ASN A 160 23.44 1.31 -10.38
CA ASN A 160 22.89 2.34 -11.26
C ASN A 160 22.47 1.77 -12.62
N ASN A 161 23.29 0.90 -13.23
CA ASN A 161 22.96 0.24 -14.49
C ASN A 161 21.71 -0.66 -14.34
N PHE A 162 21.61 -1.40 -13.23
CA PHE A 162 20.41 -2.19 -12.94
C PHE A 162 19.16 -1.31 -12.79
N ILE A 163 19.25 -0.24 -12.01
CA ILE A 163 18.14 0.71 -11.80
C ILE A 163 17.69 1.33 -13.12
N GLN A 164 18.63 1.76 -13.96
CA GLN A 164 18.34 2.37 -15.25
C GLN A 164 17.58 1.39 -16.16
N ARG A 165 18.08 0.17 -16.32
CA ARG A 165 17.42 -0.90 -17.09
C ARG A 165 15.97 -1.13 -16.61
N MET A 166 15.76 -1.20 -15.30
CA MET A 166 14.45 -1.46 -14.70
C MET A 166 13.45 -0.31 -14.86
N GLN A 167 13.95 0.92 -15.05
CA GLN A 167 13.16 2.12 -15.28
C GLN A 167 12.82 2.32 -16.75
N GLU A 168 13.76 2.03 -17.66
CA GLU A 168 13.59 2.25 -19.11
C GLU A 168 12.71 1.19 -19.79
N ASP A 169 12.74 -0.05 -19.29
CA ASP A 169 11.98 -1.13 -19.91
C ASP A 169 10.55 -1.22 -19.35
N GLU A 170 9.62 -0.54 -20.02
CA GLU A 170 8.18 -0.61 -19.73
C GLU A 170 7.51 -1.87 -20.28
N THR A 171 8.20 -2.65 -21.13
CA THR A 171 7.63 -3.85 -21.77
C THR A 171 7.67 -5.09 -20.88
N ILE A 172 8.55 -5.07 -19.86
CA ILE A 172 8.70 -6.17 -18.91
C ILE A 172 7.55 -6.18 -17.90
N SER A 173 6.93 -7.35 -17.70
CA SER A 173 5.91 -7.56 -16.68
C SER A 173 6.45 -7.34 -15.26
N VAL A 174 5.58 -6.98 -14.32
CA VAL A 174 5.97 -6.79 -12.91
C VAL A 174 6.61 -8.06 -12.33
N ASP A 175 6.11 -9.24 -12.69
CA ASP A 175 6.64 -10.52 -12.20
C ASP A 175 8.05 -10.77 -12.70
N LYS A 176 8.34 -10.49 -13.99
CA LYS A 176 9.68 -10.61 -14.54
C LYS A 176 10.63 -9.57 -13.94
N LYS A 177 10.15 -8.35 -13.68
CA LYS A 177 10.89 -7.35 -12.91
C LYS A 177 11.22 -7.85 -11.50
N ALA A 178 10.30 -8.55 -10.84
CA ALA A 178 10.55 -9.15 -9.53
C ALA A 178 11.64 -10.23 -9.62
N GLU A 179 11.58 -11.14 -10.59
CA GLU A 179 12.61 -12.16 -10.81
C GLU A 179 14.01 -11.55 -11.01
N GLU A 180 14.12 -10.47 -11.79
CA GLU A 180 15.38 -9.76 -12.00
C GLU A 180 15.92 -9.12 -10.72
N VAL A 181 15.04 -8.55 -9.88
CA VAL A 181 15.43 -8.00 -8.57
C VAL A 181 15.92 -9.11 -7.64
N GLN A 182 15.24 -10.26 -7.61
CA GLN A 182 15.65 -11.40 -6.78
C GLN A 182 17.00 -11.97 -7.25
N SER A 183 17.20 -12.12 -8.56
CA SER A 183 18.48 -12.53 -9.13
C SER A 183 19.59 -11.52 -8.79
N PHE A 184 19.27 -10.22 -8.81
CA PHE A 184 20.21 -9.18 -8.40
C PHE A 184 20.64 -9.35 -6.93
N TYR A 185 19.73 -9.59 -6.00
CA TYR A 185 20.08 -9.86 -4.59
C TYR A 185 20.98 -11.08 -4.42
N GLN A 186 20.68 -12.18 -5.13
CA GLN A 186 21.52 -13.38 -5.12
C GLN A 186 22.93 -13.06 -5.64
N GLN A 187 23.05 -12.29 -6.73
CA GLN A 187 24.35 -11.89 -7.27
C GLN A 187 25.16 -11.02 -6.31
N ILE A 188 24.52 -10.12 -5.55
CA ILE A 188 25.21 -9.32 -4.52
C ILE A 188 25.70 -10.21 -3.36
N THR A 189 24.91 -11.22 -3.00
CA THR A 189 25.23 -12.17 -1.91
C THR A 189 26.55 -12.91 -2.19
N LEU A 190 26.86 -13.19 -3.46
CA LEU A 190 28.08 -13.91 -3.88
C LEU A 190 29.39 -13.16 -3.59
N TYR A 191 29.34 -11.84 -3.34
CA TYR A 191 30.56 -11.08 -3.01
C TYR A 191 31.06 -11.29 -1.58
N TYR A 192 30.22 -11.86 -0.71
CA TYR A 192 30.55 -12.05 0.70
C TYR A 192 30.83 -13.51 1.00
N PRO A 193 31.94 -13.82 1.69
CA PRO A 193 32.16 -15.14 2.25
C PRO A 193 31.09 -15.52 3.28
N ASP A 194 30.80 -16.81 3.42
CA ASP A 194 29.75 -17.31 4.32
C ASP A 194 29.93 -16.90 5.79
N HIS A 195 31.17 -16.70 6.24
CA HIS A 195 31.48 -16.31 7.62
C HIS A 195 31.10 -14.85 7.96
N MET A 196 30.71 -14.03 6.98
CA MET A 196 30.26 -12.64 7.17
C MET A 196 28.74 -12.49 6.97
N SER A 197 27.98 -13.43 7.53
CA SER A 197 26.53 -13.52 7.30
C SER A 197 25.78 -12.25 7.76
N GLU A 198 26.11 -11.70 8.93
CA GLU A 198 25.43 -10.50 9.45
C GLU A 198 25.74 -9.26 8.62
N GLU A 199 27.00 -9.05 8.26
CA GLU A 199 27.40 -7.90 7.44
C GLU A 199 26.81 -7.97 6.04
N ARG A 200 26.76 -9.17 5.47
CA ARG A 200 26.10 -9.43 4.19
C ARG A 200 24.62 -9.09 4.25
N ASP A 201 23.92 -9.51 5.31
CA ASP A 201 22.49 -9.25 5.44
C ASP A 201 22.21 -7.74 5.62
N ARG A 202 23.05 -7.02 6.39
CA ARG A 202 23.00 -5.55 6.49
C ARG A 202 23.29 -4.83 5.17
N LEU A 203 24.24 -5.33 4.38
CA LEU A 203 24.48 -4.78 3.04
C LEU A 203 23.25 -4.98 2.16
N LEU A 204 22.68 -6.18 2.13
CA LEU A 204 21.50 -6.49 1.32
C LEU A 204 20.33 -5.57 1.69
N ASP A 205 20.14 -5.26 2.97
CA ASP A 205 19.16 -4.28 3.42
C ASP A 205 19.43 -2.89 2.85
N ASN A 206 20.68 -2.44 2.89
CA ASN A 206 21.07 -1.15 2.32
C ASN A 206 20.89 -1.11 0.78
N ILE A 207 21.21 -2.20 0.09
CA ILE A 207 21.03 -2.34 -1.36
C ILE A 207 19.55 -2.40 -1.74
N GLU A 208 18.73 -3.15 -0.99
CA GLU A 208 17.27 -3.17 -1.14
C GLU A 208 16.73 -1.74 -1.01
N LYS A 209 17.15 -1.00 0.02
CA LYS A 209 16.74 0.40 0.22
C LYS A 209 17.09 1.27 -0.98
N LEU A 210 18.32 1.16 -1.47
CA LEU A 210 18.83 1.96 -2.58
C LEU A 210 18.07 1.68 -3.87
N VAL A 211 17.99 0.41 -4.27
CA VAL A 211 17.39 -0.02 -5.53
C VAL A 211 15.88 0.23 -5.51
N MET A 212 15.19 -0.28 -4.49
CA MET A 212 13.73 -0.21 -4.44
C MET A 212 13.20 1.21 -4.31
N THR A 213 13.92 2.11 -3.61
CA THR A 213 13.54 3.52 -3.54
C THR A 213 13.56 4.21 -4.90
N ARG A 214 14.47 3.81 -5.79
CA ARG A 214 14.60 4.40 -7.14
C ARG A 214 13.67 3.76 -8.16
N ILE A 215 13.49 2.44 -8.13
CA ILE A 215 12.59 1.75 -9.06
C ILE A 215 11.12 1.78 -8.62
N TYR A 216 10.80 2.24 -7.41
CA TYR A 216 9.42 2.24 -6.86
C TYR A 216 8.34 2.68 -7.86
N LYS A 217 8.55 3.79 -8.58
CA LYS A 217 7.59 4.30 -9.56
C LYS A 217 7.39 3.40 -10.79
N SER A 218 8.38 2.58 -11.13
CA SER A 218 8.34 1.66 -12.28
C SER A 218 7.87 0.25 -11.93
N VAL A 219 7.57 -0.04 -10.65
CA VAL A 219 7.15 -1.38 -10.20
C VAL A 219 5.93 -1.38 -9.28
N PHE A 220 5.62 -0.28 -8.58
CA PHE A 220 4.51 -0.23 -7.63
C PHE A 220 3.22 0.19 -8.32
N CYS A 221 2.18 -0.66 -8.25
CA CYS A 221 0.81 -0.35 -8.72
C CYS A 221 0.82 0.22 -10.16
N LEU A 222 1.45 -0.49 -11.09
CA LEU A 222 1.51 -0.06 -12.50
C LEU A 222 0.10 -0.09 -13.13
N HIS A 223 -0.20 0.87 -14.00
CA HIS A 223 -1.51 1.05 -14.64
C HIS A 223 -2.02 -0.16 -15.45
N SER A 224 -1.14 -1.10 -15.79
CA SER A 224 -1.50 -2.36 -16.47
C SER A 224 -1.85 -3.50 -15.51
N SER A 225 -1.60 -3.34 -14.21
CA SER A 225 -1.82 -4.40 -13.23
C SER A 225 -3.26 -4.40 -12.71
N GLN A 226 -3.77 -5.60 -12.41
CA GLN A 226 -5.04 -5.77 -11.71
C GLN A 226 -4.98 -5.27 -10.25
N ASP A 227 -3.82 -4.79 -9.78
CA ASP A 227 -3.62 -4.44 -8.37
C ASP A 227 -4.49 -3.25 -7.95
N GLU A 228 -4.69 -2.23 -8.81
CA GLU A 228 -5.58 -1.10 -8.50
C GLU A 228 -7.03 -1.57 -8.31
N GLN A 229 -7.51 -2.49 -9.15
CA GLN A 229 -8.87 -3.03 -9.05
C GLN A 229 -9.04 -3.83 -7.75
N LYS A 230 -8.04 -4.62 -7.39
CA LYS A 230 -8.02 -5.40 -6.14
C LYS A 230 -7.92 -4.49 -4.92
N ASP A 231 -7.15 -3.40 -4.99
CA ASP A 231 -7.12 -2.37 -3.94
C ASP A 231 -8.49 -1.72 -3.73
N LEU A 232 -9.16 -1.32 -4.82
CA LEU A 232 -10.50 -0.72 -4.74
C LEU A 232 -11.52 -1.70 -4.18
N PHE A 233 -11.45 -2.97 -4.55
CA PHE A 233 -12.31 -4.02 -4.01
C PHE A 233 -12.08 -4.21 -2.50
N LEU A 234 -10.82 -4.42 -2.09
CA LEU A 234 -10.45 -4.65 -0.70
C LEU A 234 -10.79 -3.45 0.19
N HIS A 235 -10.53 -2.23 -0.29
CA HIS A 235 -10.88 -1.00 0.43
C HIS A 235 -12.40 -0.88 0.67
N LYS A 236 -13.23 -1.18 -0.35
CA LYS A 236 -14.69 -1.19 -0.21
C LYS A 236 -15.16 -2.30 0.72
N ARG A 237 -14.53 -3.48 0.65
CA ARG A 237 -14.83 -4.62 1.51
C ARG A 237 -14.56 -4.28 2.98
N ILE A 238 -13.37 -3.79 3.31
CA ILE A 238 -13.04 -3.32 4.67
C ILE A 238 -14.02 -2.25 5.14
N LYS A 239 -14.31 -1.26 4.28
CA LYS A 239 -15.28 -0.20 4.61
C LYS A 239 -16.68 -0.74 4.92
N SER A 240 -17.13 -1.79 4.24
CA SER A 240 -18.42 -2.44 4.50
C SER A 240 -18.49 -3.15 5.85
N LEU A 241 -17.34 -3.42 6.46
CA LEU A 241 -17.18 -4.08 7.76
C LEU A 241 -16.95 -3.09 8.91
N SER A 242 -17.27 -1.80 8.70
CA SER A 242 -17.14 -0.77 9.75
C SER A 242 -17.98 -1.03 11.00
N TRP A 243 -19.01 -1.87 10.88
CA TRP A 243 -19.91 -2.29 11.97
C TRP A 243 -19.28 -3.31 12.92
N VAL A 244 -18.15 -3.92 12.58
CA VAL A 244 -17.49 -4.93 13.42
C VAL A 244 -17.00 -4.30 14.72
N THR A 245 -17.36 -4.92 15.84
CA THR A 245 -17.04 -4.48 17.20
C THR A 245 -15.94 -5.35 17.81
N PRO A 246 -15.17 -4.83 18.79
CA PRO A 246 -14.17 -5.62 19.53
C PRO A 246 -14.72 -6.93 20.10
N ARG A 247 -15.96 -6.91 20.61
CA ARG A 247 -16.63 -8.09 21.20
C ARG A 247 -16.86 -9.21 20.19
N MET A 248 -17.20 -8.87 18.94
CA MET A 248 -17.43 -9.86 17.88
C MET A 248 -16.17 -10.65 17.52
N LEU A 249 -15.01 -10.00 17.64
CA LEU A 249 -13.69 -10.59 17.41
C LEU A 249 -13.04 -11.10 18.71
N GLN A 250 -13.77 -11.09 19.83
CA GLN A 250 -13.29 -11.56 21.14
C GLN A 250 -11.94 -10.93 21.55
N LEU A 251 -11.80 -9.61 21.34
CA LEU A 251 -10.54 -8.94 21.61
C LEU A 251 -10.11 -9.11 23.08
N PRO A 252 -8.84 -9.47 23.34
CA PRO A 252 -8.26 -9.68 24.69
C PRO A 252 -8.06 -8.38 25.49
N LEU A 253 -8.73 -7.30 25.12
CA LEU A 253 -8.52 -5.94 25.63
C LEU A 253 -9.71 -5.55 26.52
N ALA A 254 -9.42 -5.00 27.70
CA ALA A 254 -10.41 -4.63 28.71
C ALA A 254 -11.09 -3.30 28.36
N GLU A 255 -12.26 -3.39 27.71
CA GLU A 255 -13.03 -2.25 27.21
C GLU A 255 -12.96 -0.99 28.09
N GLY A 256 -12.15 -0.02 27.66
CA GLY A 256 -12.14 1.33 28.24
C GLY A 256 -10.81 1.81 28.81
N SER A 257 -9.79 0.96 28.93
CA SER A 257 -8.47 1.43 29.36
C SER A 257 -7.85 2.39 28.32
N GLN A 258 -7.19 3.44 28.80
CA GLN A 258 -6.56 4.44 27.92
C GLN A 258 -5.39 3.82 27.12
N GLU A 259 -4.71 2.84 27.71
CA GLU A 259 -3.57 2.14 27.11
C GLU A 259 -3.97 1.28 25.89
N GLU A 260 -5.14 0.65 25.93
CA GLU A 260 -5.71 -0.08 24.78
C GLU A 260 -6.01 0.83 23.61
N LYS A 261 -6.72 1.94 23.89
CA LYS A 261 -7.07 2.93 22.86
C LYS A 261 -5.81 3.49 22.22
N ASN A 262 -4.77 3.74 23.03
CA ASN A 262 -3.49 4.22 22.55
C ASN A 262 -2.78 3.19 21.67
N GLY A 263 -2.70 1.92 22.07
CA GLY A 263 -2.01 0.90 21.27
C GLY A 263 -2.71 0.55 19.96
N ILE A 264 -4.04 0.43 19.96
CA ILE A 264 -4.81 0.28 18.72
C ILE A 264 -4.60 1.50 17.82
N SER A 265 -4.69 2.72 18.36
CA SER A 265 -4.47 3.94 17.57
C SER A 265 -3.06 4.01 16.98
N CYS A 266 -2.02 3.65 17.75
CA CYS A 266 -0.64 3.58 17.26
C CYS A 266 -0.47 2.53 16.17
N SER A 267 -1.11 1.37 16.32
CA SER A 267 -1.12 0.31 15.33
C SER A 267 -1.80 0.75 14.02
N VAL A 268 -2.97 1.40 14.13
CA VAL A 268 -3.70 2.00 13.01
C VAL A 268 -2.82 2.99 12.25
N THR A 269 -2.17 3.92 12.96
CA THR A 269 -1.26 4.90 12.36
C THR A 269 -0.10 4.22 11.63
N ALA A 270 0.53 3.21 12.25
CA ALA A 270 1.64 2.48 11.62
C ALA A 270 1.21 1.75 10.34
N LEU A 271 0.02 1.13 10.32
CA LEU A 271 -0.52 0.47 9.13
C LEU A 271 -0.83 1.47 8.00
N ILE A 272 -1.34 2.66 8.32
CA ILE A 272 -1.56 3.73 7.33
C ILE A 272 -0.21 4.24 6.79
N GLU A 273 0.79 4.41 7.65
CA GLU A 273 2.11 4.92 7.29
C GLU A 273 2.85 4.00 6.31
N MET A 274 2.54 2.70 6.29
CA MET A 274 3.13 1.71 5.38
C MET A 274 3.14 2.18 3.91
N ASP A 275 2.05 2.79 3.45
CA ASP A 275 1.90 3.22 2.07
C ASP A 275 2.87 4.36 1.68
N SER A 276 3.31 5.16 2.66
CA SER A 276 4.28 6.24 2.47
C SER A 276 5.72 5.75 2.24
N LYS A 277 6.01 4.49 2.61
CA LYS A 277 7.36 3.92 2.49
C LYS A 277 7.60 3.40 1.08
N ARG A 278 8.84 3.46 0.61
CA ARG A 278 9.22 2.98 -0.74
C ARG A 278 9.97 1.65 -0.69
N ALA A 279 10.90 1.48 0.23
CA ALA A 279 11.62 0.22 0.37
C ALA A 279 10.71 -0.85 1.03
N PRO A 280 10.72 -2.12 0.56
CA PRO A 280 9.96 -3.21 1.15
C PRO A 280 10.23 -3.40 2.66
N GLN A 281 11.50 -3.37 3.09
CA GLN A 281 11.86 -3.43 4.51
C GLN A 281 11.26 -2.30 5.36
N ASP A 282 11.14 -1.08 4.82
CA ASP A 282 10.56 0.05 5.56
C ASP A 282 9.04 -0.16 5.70
N LYS A 283 8.38 -0.76 4.70
CA LYS A 283 6.97 -1.17 4.77
C LYS A 283 6.77 -2.30 5.80
N LEU A 284 7.64 -3.31 5.79
CA LEU A 284 7.62 -4.37 6.81
C LEU A 284 7.87 -3.82 8.21
N SER A 285 8.74 -2.82 8.38
CA SER A 285 8.96 -2.16 9.66
C SER A 285 7.67 -1.50 10.20
N CYS A 286 6.84 -0.93 9.33
CA CYS A 286 5.51 -0.42 9.71
C CYS A 286 4.60 -1.55 10.22
N VAL A 287 4.59 -2.73 9.57
CA VAL A 287 3.83 -3.90 10.02
C VAL A 287 4.34 -4.40 11.38
N SER A 288 5.66 -4.56 11.55
CA SER A 288 6.25 -4.99 12.82
C SER A 288 5.97 -4.00 13.94
N LYS A 289 6.03 -2.69 13.68
CA LYS A 289 5.63 -1.65 14.64
C LYS A 289 4.17 -1.80 15.03
N ALA A 290 3.28 -1.99 14.06
CA ALA A 290 1.86 -2.18 14.30
C ALA A 290 1.59 -3.38 15.21
N CYS A 291 2.20 -4.53 14.93
CA CYS A 291 2.09 -5.73 15.77
C CYS A 291 2.71 -5.54 17.16
N ASN A 292 3.84 -4.85 17.27
CA ASN A 292 4.49 -4.57 18.56
C ASN A 292 3.65 -3.65 19.45
N TYR A 293 2.94 -2.66 18.88
CA TYR A 293 2.00 -1.85 19.66
C TYR A 293 0.83 -2.70 20.18
N LEU A 294 0.29 -3.59 19.35
CA LEU A 294 -0.79 -4.49 19.78
C LEU A 294 -0.31 -5.47 20.85
N TYR A 295 0.85 -6.10 20.66
CA TYR A 295 1.41 -7.03 21.63
C TYR A 295 1.61 -6.36 23.00
N LYS A 296 2.17 -5.15 23.03
CA LYS A 296 2.34 -4.36 24.26
C LYS A 296 1.00 -4.06 24.95
N SER A 297 -0.03 -3.72 24.19
CA SER A 297 -1.37 -3.48 24.74
C SER A 297 -2.03 -4.76 25.26
N ILE A 298 -1.85 -5.90 24.58
CA ILE A 298 -2.38 -7.17 25.06
C ILE A 298 -1.70 -7.56 26.38
N GLN A 299 -0.37 -7.42 26.44
CA GLN A 299 0.43 -7.74 27.62
C GLN A 299 0.14 -6.83 28.82
N SER A 300 -0.30 -5.58 28.60
CA SER A 300 -0.71 -4.71 29.72
C SER A 300 -2.11 -5.04 30.24
N CYS A 301 -2.96 -5.67 29.42
CA CYS A 301 -4.33 -6.01 29.78
C CYS A 301 -4.47 -7.43 30.37
N LYS A 302 -3.71 -8.38 29.84
CA LYS A 302 -3.68 -9.77 30.30
C LYS A 302 -2.50 -10.02 31.23
N MET A 303 -2.74 -10.74 32.34
CA MET A 303 -1.68 -11.26 33.21
C MET A 303 -0.94 -12.45 32.58
N GLU A 304 -1.52 -13.04 31.53
CA GLU A 304 -0.95 -14.17 30.78
C GLU A 304 -0.25 -13.68 29.50
N PRO A 305 0.75 -14.44 28.99
CA PRO A 305 1.38 -14.13 27.71
C PRO A 305 0.35 -14.05 26.57
N ALA A 306 0.50 -13.06 25.70
CA ALA A 306 -0.37 -12.89 24.54
C ALA A 306 -0.24 -14.11 23.60
N THR A 307 -1.38 -14.68 23.20
CA THR A 307 -1.41 -15.80 22.26
C THR A 307 -1.35 -15.32 20.80
N ALA A 308 -1.13 -16.25 19.87
CA ALA A 308 -1.18 -15.96 18.43
C ALA A 308 -2.57 -15.46 17.99
N ASP A 309 -3.63 -16.08 18.50
CA ASP A 309 -5.03 -15.75 18.18
C ASP A 309 -5.44 -14.37 18.74
N ASP A 310 -4.92 -14.03 19.93
CA ASP A 310 -5.08 -12.70 20.54
C ASP A 310 -4.51 -11.60 19.64
N LEU A 311 -3.27 -11.80 19.16
CA LEU A 311 -2.62 -10.86 18.27
C LEU A 311 -3.32 -10.77 16.91
N LEU A 312 -3.74 -11.91 16.35
CA LEU A 312 -4.45 -11.95 15.07
C LEU A 312 -5.77 -11.20 15.14
N SER A 313 -6.57 -11.41 16.18
CA SER A 313 -7.86 -10.73 16.38
C SER A 313 -7.69 -9.22 16.52
N CYS A 314 -6.67 -8.79 17.28
CA CYS A 314 -6.28 -7.38 17.40
C CYS A 314 -5.78 -6.79 16.08
N LEU A 315 -5.02 -7.56 15.28
CA LEU A 315 -4.51 -7.11 13.98
C LEU A 315 -5.63 -6.98 12.94
N ILE A 316 -6.58 -7.92 12.91
CA ILE A 316 -7.80 -7.84 12.09
C ILE A 316 -8.55 -6.57 12.43
N TYR A 317 -8.85 -6.35 13.71
CA TYR A 317 -9.58 -5.18 14.16
C TYR A 317 -8.86 -3.87 13.81
N SER A 318 -7.56 -3.78 14.08
CA SER A 318 -6.74 -2.61 13.74
C SER A 318 -6.72 -2.35 12.23
N THR A 319 -6.63 -3.40 11.40
CA THR A 319 -6.66 -3.26 9.94
C THR A 319 -8.04 -2.80 9.46
N LEU A 320 -9.13 -3.29 10.04
CA LEU A 320 -10.49 -2.83 9.73
C LEU A 320 -10.68 -1.34 10.09
N LYS A 321 -10.12 -0.89 11.22
CA LYS A 321 -10.18 0.52 11.62
C LYS A 321 -9.25 1.42 10.81
N ALA A 322 -8.08 0.93 10.43
CA ALA A 322 -7.12 1.67 9.62
C ALA A 322 -7.60 1.83 8.17
N ASN A 323 -8.19 0.78 7.60
CA ASN A 323 -8.45 0.63 6.17
C ASN A 323 -7.28 1.16 5.32
N PRO A 324 -6.09 0.53 5.42
CA PRO A 324 -4.86 1.09 4.88
C PRO A 324 -4.96 1.37 3.37
N PRO A 325 -4.45 2.51 2.89
CA PRO A 325 -4.49 2.84 1.47
C PRO A 325 -3.67 1.83 0.67
N ARG A 326 -4.23 1.41 -0.48
CA ARG A 326 -3.58 0.48 -1.42
C ARG A 326 -3.04 -0.78 -0.74
N LEU A 327 -3.80 -1.34 0.21
CA LEU A 327 -3.35 -2.48 1.01
C LEU A 327 -2.91 -3.67 0.14
N TRP A 328 -3.67 -4.02 -0.89
CA TRP A 328 -3.34 -5.12 -1.79
C TRP A 328 -2.00 -4.86 -2.50
N SER A 329 -1.84 -3.68 -3.12
CA SER A 329 -0.58 -3.32 -3.79
C SER A 329 0.61 -3.32 -2.84
N ASN A 330 0.42 -2.89 -1.59
CA ASN A 330 1.48 -2.90 -0.58
C ASN A 330 1.93 -4.33 -0.22
N LEU A 331 0.98 -5.25 -0.02
CA LEU A 331 1.27 -6.64 0.30
C LEU A 331 1.97 -7.33 -0.87
N GLU A 332 1.41 -7.22 -2.07
CA GLU A 332 2.01 -7.80 -3.28
C GLU A 332 3.41 -7.23 -3.58
N TYR A 333 3.61 -5.93 -3.36
CA TYR A 333 4.91 -5.30 -3.53
C TYR A 333 5.96 -5.86 -2.56
N ILE A 334 5.60 -6.08 -1.30
CA ILE A 334 6.49 -6.73 -0.33
C ILE A 334 6.78 -8.16 -0.75
N THR A 335 5.77 -8.93 -1.12
CA THR A 335 5.91 -10.34 -1.56
C THR A 335 6.86 -10.48 -2.76
N ARG A 336 6.76 -9.57 -3.74
CA ARG A 336 7.55 -9.62 -4.99
C ARG A 336 9.00 -9.16 -4.80
N PHE A 337 9.20 -8.07 -4.05
CA PHE A 337 10.48 -7.35 -4.06
C PHE A 337 11.27 -7.37 -2.75
N CYS A 338 10.71 -7.87 -1.65
CA CYS A 338 11.48 -7.99 -0.42
C CYS A 338 12.50 -9.13 -0.52
N ASN A 339 13.63 -8.98 0.17
CA ASN A 339 14.58 -10.07 0.39
C ASN A 339 13.86 -11.29 1.02
N PRO A 340 13.83 -12.47 0.37
CA PRO A 340 13.08 -13.63 0.82
C PRO A 340 13.47 -14.10 2.23
N LYS A 341 14.74 -13.95 2.62
CA LYS A 341 15.21 -14.32 3.97
C LYS A 341 14.40 -13.62 5.07
N ARG A 342 13.97 -12.38 4.84
CA ARG A 342 13.19 -11.58 5.80
C ARG A 342 11.73 -12.04 5.91
N LEU A 343 11.18 -12.60 4.84
CA LEU A 343 9.82 -13.13 4.82
C LEU A 343 9.74 -14.56 5.37
N MET A 344 10.79 -15.36 5.16
CA MET A 344 10.81 -16.78 5.55
C MET A 344 11.22 -17.02 7.01
N ALA A 345 11.82 -16.04 7.68
CA ALA A 345 12.34 -16.22 9.03
C ALA A 345 12.02 -15.03 9.95
N GLY A 346 11.82 -15.35 11.24
CA GLY A 346 11.67 -14.39 12.32
C GLY A 346 10.26 -13.81 12.47
N GLU A 347 10.14 -12.88 13.43
CA GLU A 347 8.87 -12.25 13.80
C GLU A 347 8.25 -11.42 12.66
N CYS A 348 9.09 -10.80 11.82
CA CYS A 348 8.63 -9.95 10.72
C CYS A 348 7.86 -10.75 9.67
N GLY A 349 8.36 -11.94 9.30
CA GLY A 349 7.67 -12.84 8.37
C GLY A 349 6.35 -13.36 8.93
N TYR A 350 6.30 -13.65 10.23
CA TYR A 350 5.08 -14.06 10.93
C TYR A 350 4.01 -12.95 10.92
N TYR A 351 4.38 -11.73 11.31
CA TYR A 351 3.45 -10.58 11.29
C TYR A 351 2.94 -10.27 9.88
N PHE A 352 3.82 -10.33 8.89
CA PHE A 352 3.44 -10.13 7.50
C PHE A 352 2.47 -11.22 7.01
N THR A 353 2.70 -12.49 7.34
CA THR A 353 1.81 -13.60 6.98
C THR A 353 0.40 -13.43 7.57
N ASN A 354 0.32 -12.99 8.82
CA ASN A 354 -0.97 -12.67 9.46
C ASN A 354 -1.67 -11.52 8.75
N LEU A 355 -0.95 -10.46 8.37
CA LEU A 355 -1.53 -9.34 7.62
C LEU A 355 -1.97 -9.74 6.20
N VAL A 356 -1.21 -10.58 5.50
CA VAL A 356 -1.61 -11.12 4.19
C VAL A 356 -2.90 -11.93 4.32
N SER A 357 -3.07 -12.68 5.40
CA SER A 357 -4.29 -13.47 5.63
C SER A 357 -5.56 -12.59 5.75
N ILE A 358 -5.41 -11.31 6.12
CA ILE A 358 -6.52 -10.35 6.24
C ILE A 358 -7.12 -9.97 4.88
N GLN A 359 -6.39 -10.16 3.78
CA GLN A 359 -6.92 -9.88 2.43
C GLN A 359 -8.12 -10.77 2.04
N TYR A 360 -8.36 -11.85 2.79
CA TYR A 360 -9.46 -12.79 2.58
C TYR A 360 -10.72 -12.48 3.41
N ILE A 361 -10.72 -11.39 4.18
CA ILE A 361 -11.91 -10.88 4.89
C ILE A 361 -12.89 -10.26 3.90
#